data_AF-A0AAV3SKR9-F1
#
_entry.id   AF-A0AAV3SKR9-F1
#
_cell.length_a   1.000
_cell.length_b   1.000
_cell.length_c   1.000
_cell.angle_alpha   90.00
_cell.angle_beta   90.00
_cell.angle_gamma   90.00
#
_symmetry.space_group_name_H-M   'P 1'
#
loop_
_entity.id
_entity.type
_entity.pdbx_description
1 polymer ?
#
loop_
_entity_poly.entity_id
_entity_poly.type
_entity_poly.pdbx_seq_one_letter_code
_entity_poly.pdbx_strand_id
1 'polypeptide(L)'
;MVRIDTVIEDFLTDKGKGQADESGNYRQDASRELDRFVNSLTGHEDSPTTFDNVDSSHLRKYARHLTRQGGIAGTVRTYYAYVSAFCGAGPSGGESRRERRSAA
;
A
#
# COMPACT_ATOMS: atom_id res chain seq x y z
N MET A 1 9.07 0.38 -16.58
CA MET A 1 7.78 0.33 -15.86
C MET A 1 7.80 -0.85 -14.91
N VAL A 2 7.64 -0.61 -13.61
CA VAL A 2 7.65 -1.67 -12.58
C VAL A 2 6.23 -2.18 -12.36
N ARG A 3 6.06 -3.50 -12.27
CA ARG A 3 4.75 -4.10 -11.96
C ARG A 3 4.34 -3.80 -10.53
N ILE A 4 3.04 -3.65 -10.32
CA ILE A 4 2.49 -3.35 -8.99
C ILE A 4 2.80 -4.47 -7.99
N ASP A 5 2.76 -5.75 -8.40
CA ASP A 5 3.09 -6.89 -7.53
C ASP A 5 4.51 -6.78 -6.98
N THR A 6 5.47 -6.43 -7.83
CA THR A 6 6.88 -6.32 -7.46
C THR A 6 7.11 -5.19 -6.46
N VAL A 7 6.40 -4.06 -6.61
CA VAL A 7 6.47 -2.95 -5.64
C VAL A 7 5.81 -3.33 -4.32
N ILE A 8 4.74 -4.13 -4.33
CA ILE A 8 4.10 -4.64 -3.11
C ILE A 8 5.07 -5.53 -2.33
N GLU A 9 5.76 -6.46 -3.01
CA GLU A 9 6.73 -7.34 -2.38
C GLU A 9 7.91 -6.57 -1.77
N ASP A 10 8.43 -5.57 -2.48
CA ASP A 10 9.52 -4.71 -1.99
C ASP A 10 9.08 -3.87 -0.79
N PHE A 11 7.91 -3.23 -0.87
CA PHE A 11 7.33 -2.46 0.23
C PHE A 11 7.13 -3.30 1.50
N LEU A 12 6.58 -4.51 1.36
CA LEU A 12 6.36 -5.41 2.49
C LEU A 12 7.69 -5.94 3.05
N THR A 13 8.70 -6.11 2.20
CA THR A 13 10.06 -6.51 2.61
C THR A 13 10.80 -5.37 3.33
N ASP A 14 10.63 -4.12 2.91
CA ASP A 14 11.12 -2.93 3.60
C ASP A 14 10.46 -2.77 4.97
N LYS A 15 9.12 -2.85 5.03
CA LYS A 15 8.36 -2.71 6.29
C LYS A 15 8.61 -3.85 7.26
N GLY A 16 8.82 -5.07 6.77
CA GLY A 16 9.19 -6.23 7.58
C GLY A 16 10.59 -6.14 8.23
N LYS A 17 11.44 -5.19 7.82
CA LYS A 17 12.74 -4.91 8.44
C LYS A 17 12.65 -3.89 9.58
N GLY A 18 11.49 -3.26 9.79
CA GLY A 18 11.26 -2.24 10.80
C GLY A 18 10.34 -2.73 11.92
N GLN A 19 10.93 -2.92 13.12
CA GLN A 19 10.29 -3.31 14.39
C GLN A 19 9.91 -4.80 14.51
N ALA A 20 10.59 -5.46 15.45
CA ALA A 20 10.71 -6.91 15.58
C ALA A 20 9.47 -7.63 16.17
N ASP A 21 8.42 -6.92 16.59
CA ASP A 21 7.33 -7.53 17.38
C ASP A 21 5.94 -7.48 16.71
N GLU A 22 5.61 -6.44 15.92
CA GLU A 22 4.30 -6.31 15.24
C GLU A 22 4.31 -6.65 13.75
N SER A 23 5.50 -6.87 13.17
CA SER A 23 5.68 -6.95 11.71
C SER A 23 4.99 -8.15 11.06
N GLY A 24 4.73 -9.24 11.79
CA GLY A 24 4.10 -10.45 11.24
C GLY A 24 2.62 -10.24 10.87
N ASN A 25 1.83 -9.77 11.84
CA ASN A 25 0.41 -9.49 11.63
C ASN A 25 0.23 -8.29 10.70
N TYR A 26 1.01 -7.22 10.91
CA TYR A 26 1.01 -6.05 10.02
C TYR A 26 1.30 -6.43 8.56
N ARG A 27 2.33 -7.25 8.30
CA ARG A 27 2.70 -7.65 6.92
C ARG A 27 1.61 -8.52 6.30
N GLN A 28 1.01 -9.44 7.05
CA GLN A 28 -0.04 -10.31 6.52
C GLN A 28 -1.34 -9.54 6.24
N ASP A 29 -1.77 -8.66 7.14
CA ASP A 29 -2.93 -7.79 6.95
C ASP A 29 -2.69 -6.80 5.79
N ALA A 30 -1.53 -6.15 5.76
CA ALA A 30 -1.17 -5.24 4.69
C ALA A 30 -1.10 -5.94 3.33
N SER A 31 -0.51 -7.15 3.26
CA SER A 31 -0.45 -7.93 2.02
C SER A 31 -1.85 -8.27 1.49
N ARG A 32 -2.73 -8.76 2.37
CA ARG A 32 -4.12 -9.09 2.01
C ARG A 32 -4.89 -7.88 1.50
N GLU A 33 -4.73 -6.73 2.14
CA GLU A 33 -5.47 -5.53 1.74
C GLU A 33 -4.88 -4.87 0.50
N LEU A 34 -3.56 -4.95 0.28
CA LEU A 34 -2.93 -4.51 -0.97
C LEU A 34 -3.36 -5.40 -2.15
N ASP A 35 -3.47 -6.72 -1.94
CA ASP A 35 -4.02 -7.64 -2.95
C ASP A 35 -5.48 -7.29 -3.28
N ARG A 36 -6.33 -7.06 -2.27
CA ARG A 36 -7.71 -6.58 -2.48
C ARG A 36 -7.77 -5.24 -3.21
N PHE A 37 -6.85 -4.32 -2.90
CA PHE A 37 -6.77 -3.05 -3.60
C PHE A 37 -6.47 -3.28 -5.08
N VAL A 38 -5.41 -4.04 -5.43
CA VAL A 38 -5.07 -4.35 -6.82
C VAL A 38 -6.21 -5.08 -7.53
N ASN A 39 -6.84 -6.05 -6.86
CA ASN A 39 -7.98 -6.77 -7.40
C ASN A 39 -9.17 -5.83 -7.71
N SER A 40 -9.41 -4.84 -6.84
CA SER A 40 -10.44 -3.81 -7.08
C SER A 40 -10.13 -2.93 -8.29
N LEU A 41 -8.85 -2.83 -8.69
CA LEU A 41 -8.43 -2.11 -9.90
C LEU A 41 -8.61 -2.98 -11.14
N THR A 42 -8.35 -4.29 -11.06
CA THR A 42 -8.40 -5.25 -12.19
C THR A 42 -9.77 -5.49 -12.83
N GLY A 43 -10.83 -4.83 -12.36
CA GLY A 43 -12.20 -4.95 -12.89
C GLY A 43 -12.58 -3.93 -13.98
N HIS A 44 -11.64 -3.09 -14.43
CA HIS A 44 -11.88 -2.05 -15.45
C HIS A 44 -10.88 -2.17 -16.61
N GLU A 45 -11.28 -1.80 -17.84
CA GLU A 45 -10.38 -1.81 -19.01
C GLU A 45 -9.11 -0.95 -18.80
N ASP A 46 -9.19 0.07 -17.93
CA ASP A 46 -8.10 0.96 -17.48
C ASP A 46 -7.32 0.43 -16.26
N SER A 47 -7.29 -0.89 -16.04
CA SER A 47 -6.59 -1.46 -14.89
C SER A 47 -5.09 -1.13 -14.93
N PRO A 48 -4.54 -0.36 -13.97
CA PRO A 48 -3.11 -0.12 -13.91
C PRO A 48 -2.39 -1.45 -13.65
N THR A 49 -1.58 -1.89 -14.61
CA THR A 49 -0.68 -3.05 -14.46
C THR A 49 0.69 -2.65 -13.92
N THR A 50 0.99 -1.35 -13.91
CA THR A 50 2.26 -0.78 -13.49
C THR A 50 2.04 0.26 -12.39
N PHE A 51 3.01 0.37 -11.47
CA PHE A 51 2.92 1.29 -10.33
C PHE A 51 2.80 2.76 -10.75
N ASP A 52 3.41 3.13 -11.88
CA ASP A 52 3.36 4.48 -12.45
C ASP A 52 1.93 4.95 -12.78
N ASN A 53 1.04 4.00 -13.11
CA ASN A 53 -0.37 4.28 -13.38
C ASN A 53 -1.22 4.36 -12.09
N VAL A 54 -0.66 4.09 -10.90
CA VAL A 54 -1.39 4.14 -9.64
C VAL A 54 -1.36 5.57 -9.07
N ASP A 55 -2.39 6.36 -9.39
CA ASP A 55 -2.58 7.70 -8.83
C ASP A 55 -3.59 7.75 -7.64
N SER A 56 -3.63 8.91 -6.96
CA SER A 56 -4.62 9.32 -5.97
C SER A 56 -6.10 9.04 -6.33
N SER A 57 -6.45 9.05 -7.63
CA SER A 57 -7.79 8.69 -8.10
C SER A 57 -8.16 7.23 -7.75
N HIS A 58 -7.20 6.31 -7.84
CA HIS A 58 -7.37 4.91 -7.47
C HIS A 58 -7.57 4.73 -5.96
N LEU A 59 -6.83 5.51 -5.15
CA LEU A 59 -7.03 5.56 -3.69
C LEU A 59 -8.44 6.01 -3.33
N ARG A 60 -8.97 7.03 -4.00
CA ARG A 60 -10.32 7.55 -3.76
C ARG A 60 -11.40 6.54 -4.16
N LYS A 61 -11.22 5.85 -5.29
CA LYS A 61 -12.12 4.74 -5.71
C LYS A 61 -12.13 3.62 -4.67
N TYR A 62 -10.95 3.23 -4.17
CA TYR A 62 -10.84 2.19 -3.16
C TYR A 62 -11.46 2.60 -1.81
N ALA A 63 -11.24 3.83 -1.34
CA ALA A 63 -11.90 4.34 -0.13
C ALA A 63 -13.43 4.32 -0.25
N ARG A 64 -13.95 4.67 -1.44
CA ARG A 64 -15.38 4.56 -1.74
C ARG A 64 -15.85 3.10 -1.76
N HIS A 65 -15.03 2.18 -2.25
CA HIS A 65 -15.31 0.75 -2.23
C HIS A 65 -15.38 0.20 -0.80
N LEU A 66 -14.41 0.54 0.06
CA LEU A 66 -14.40 0.15 1.48
C LEU A 66 -15.63 0.67 2.24
N THR A 67 -16.02 1.92 1.97
CA THR A 67 -17.21 2.52 2.60
C THR A 67 -18.50 1.82 2.15
N ARG A 68 -18.57 1.39 0.88
CA ARG A 68 -19.74 0.67 0.33
C ARG A 68 -19.85 -0.77 0.84
N GLN A 69 -18.75 -1.41 1.21
CA GLN A 69 -18.74 -2.76 1.78
C GLN A 69 -19.17 -2.80 3.26
N GLY A 70 -19.42 -1.65 3.90
CA GLY A 70 -19.84 -1.61 5.31
C GLY A 70 -18.70 -1.86 6.31
N GLY A 71 -17.45 -1.57 5.91
CA GLY A 71 -16.31 -1.66 6.83
C GLY A 71 -16.47 -0.74 8.05
N ILE A 72 -16.12 -1.24 9.23
CA ILE A 72 -16.03 -0.44 10.46
C ILE A 72 -14.95 0.63 10.32
N ALA A 73 -15.22 1.84 10.83
CA ALA A 73 -14.37 3.02 10.63
C ALA A 73 -12.90 2.82 11.04
N GLY A 74 -12.65 2.01 12.08
CA GLY A 74 -11.30 1.64 12.51
C GLY A 74 -10.54 0.88 11.43
N THR A 75 -11.17 -0.13 10.83
CA THR A 75 -10.60 -0.95 9.76
C THR A 75 -10.38 -0.14 8.48
N VAL A 76 -11.33 0.74 8.11
CA VAL A 76 -11.15 1.63 6.94
C VAL A 76 -9.93 2.54 7.10
N ARG A 77 -9.71 3.09 8.30
CA ARG A 77 -8.53 3.92 8.59
C ARG A 77 -7.23 3.14 8.49
N THR A 78 -7.19 1.94 9.05
CA THR A 78 -6.00 1.06 8.99
C THR A 78 -5.70 0.67 7.54
N TYR A 79 -6.71 0.28 6.77
CA TYR A 79 -6.53 -0.12 5.37
C TYR A 79 -6.09 1.07 4.52
N TYR A 80 -6.68 2.24 4.74
CA TYR A 80 -6.25 3.45 4.06
C TYR A 80 -4.80 3.82 4.40
N ALA A 81 -4.37 3.63 5.65
CA ALA A 81 -2.98 3.85 6.05
C ALA A 81 -2.01 2.92 5.31
N TYR A 82 -2.35 1.65 5.12
CA TYR A 82 -1.52 0.71 4.35
C TYR A 82 -1.39 1.13 2.88
N VAL A 83 -2.50 1.39 2.21
CA VAL A 83 -2.49 1.74 0.78
C VAL A 83 -1.86 3.12 0.54
N SER A 84 -2.07 4.08 1.45
CA SER A 84 -1.41 5.40 1.39
C SER A 84 0.09 5.30 1.62
N ALA A 85 0.54 4.47 2.56
CA ALA A 85 1.96 4.24 2.81
C ALA A 85 2.64 3.55 1.61
N PHE A 86 1.92 2.64 0.95
CA PHE A 86 2.36 1.99 -0.29
C PHE A 86 2.49 3.00 -1.45
N CYS A 87 1.48 3.84 -1.70
CA CYS A 87 1.56 4.85 -2.76
C CYS A 87 2.67 5.89 -2.50
N GLY A 88 2.92 6.22 -1.22
CA GLY A 88 4.01 7.12 -0.83
C GLY A 88 5.41 6.47 -0.82
N ALA A 89 5.52 5.15 -1.04
CA ALA A 89 6.81 4.48 -1.10
C ALA A 89 7.53 4.76 -2.44
N GLY A 90 6.77 5.00 -3.52
CA GLY A 90 7.31 5.17 -4.88
C GLY A 90 8.10 3.95 -5.38
N PRO A 91 8.44 3.85 -6.67
CA PRO A 91 9.51 2.99 -7.12
C PRO A 91 10.85 3.64 -6.76
N SER A 92 11.05 3.89 -5.47
CA SER A 92 12.28 4.42 -4.93
C SER A 92 13.15 3.20 -4.64
N GLY A 93 14.11 2.91 -5.52
CA GLY A 93 15.32 2.21 -5.08
C GLY A 93 15.77 2.88 -3.78
N GLY A 94 15.91 2.08 -2.73
CA GLY A 94 15.97 2.56 -1.35
C GLY A 94 17.03 3.62 -1.12
N GLU A 95 16.65 4.89 -1.14
CA GLU A 95 17.51 5.98 -0.70
C GLU A 95 16.65 7.21 -0.43
N SER A 96 15.87 7.22 0.66
CA SER A 96 15.42 8.45 1.38
C SER A 96 14.43 8.12 2.50
N ARG A 97 14.80 7.23 3.43
CA ARG A 97 14.16 7.22 4.77
C ARG A 97 15.09 6.76 5.89
N ARG A 98 16.40 6.94 5.72
CA ARG A 98 17.42 6.75 6.78
C ARG A 98 17.98 8.04 7.35
N GLU A 99 17.45 9.20 6.97
CA GLU A 99 18.02 10.49 7.38
C GLU A 99 16.96 11.44 7.96
N ARG A 100 16.20 10.98 8.97
CA ARG A 100 15.42 11.86 9.88
C ARG A 100 15.39 11.36 11.33
N ARG A 101 16.44 10.67 11.77
CA ARG A 101 16.64 10.29 13.19
C ARG A 101 18.09 10.49 13.67
N SER A 102 18.84 11.42 13.06
CA SER A 102 20.20 11.74 13.53
C SER A 102 20.60 13.23 13.35
N ALA A 103 19.65 14.16 13.46
CA ALA A 103 20.00 15.56 13.69
C ALA A 103 18.84 16.29 14.39
N ALA A 104 19.22 17.00 15.46
CA ALA A 104 18.44 17.84 16.39
C ALA A 104 17.74 17.10 17.53
#